data_AF-A0A0L0F151-F1
#
_entry.id   AF-A0A0L0F151-F1
#
_cell.length_a   1.000
_cell.length_b   1.000
_cell.length_c   1.000
_cell.angle_alpha   90.00
_cell.angle_beta   90.00
_cell.angle_gamma   90.00
#
_symmetry.space_group_name_H-M   'P 1'
#
loop_
_entity.id
_entity.type
_entity.pdbx_description
1 polymer ?
#
loop_
_entity_poly.entity_id
_entity_poly.type
_entity_poly.pdbx_seq_one_letter_code
_entity_poly.pdbx_strand_id
1 'polypeptide(L)' 'NPGDTWSGHVSFPGGRQQESDTDDRDTAIREVYEEVGVSLAPTQHPTRPAKDADTRFVCVGRLDDRQVIC' A
#
# COMPACT_ATOMS: atom_id res chain seq x y z
N ASN A 1 21.76 -14.20 11.82
CA ASN A 1 22.90 -14.27 10.88
C ASN A 1 23.63 -12.93 10.94
N PRO A 2 24.88 -12.85 11.42
CA PRO A 2 25.60 -11.57 11.63
C PRO A 2 26.07 -10.88 10.32
N GLY A 3 25.46 -11.18 9.17
CA GLY A 3 25.80 -10.62 7.86
C GLY A 3 24.61 -10.12 7.04
N ASP A 4 23.38 -10.13 7.58
CA ASP A 4 22.23 -9.57 6.86
C ASP A 4 22.08 -8.08 7.15
N THR A 5 22.63 -7.24 6.26
CA THR A 5 22.48 -5.76 6.28
C THR A 5 21.03 -5.30 6.11
N TRP A 6 20.12 -6.20 5.72
CA TRP A 6 18.68 -5.94 5.60
C TRP A 6 17.86 -6.44 6.79
N SER A 7 18.51 -6.94 7.84
CA SER A 7 17.83 -7.23 9.11
C SER A 7 17.33 -5.92 9.74
N GLY A 8 16.06 -5.58 9.53
CA GLY A 8 15.43 -4.38 10.09
C GLY A 8 15.08 -3.28 9.09
N HIS A 9 15.12 -3.54 7.78
CA HIS A 9 14.54 -2.62 6.81
C HIS A 9 13.01 -2.63 6.94
N VAL A 10 12.42 -1.48 7.26
CA VAL A 10 10.97 -1.31 7.34
C VAL A 10 10.50 -0.64 6.05
N SER A 11 9.71 -1.37 5.28
CA SER A 11 8.97 -0.85 4.13
C SER A 11 7.47 -0.83 4.44
N PHE A 12 6.74 0.07 3.78
CA PHE A 12 5.30 -0.07 3.72
C PHE A 12 4.92 -1.27 2.85
N PRO A 13 3.80 -1.93 3.14
CA PRO A 13 3.27 -2.97 2.27
C PRO A 13 2.97 -2.39 0.89
N GLY A 14 3.38 -3.11 -0.15
CA GLY A 14 3.24 -2.65 -1.53
C GLY A 14 4.06 -3.47 -2.51
N GLY A 15 3.70 -3.38 -3.78
CA GLY A 15 4.30 -4.18 -4.83
C GLY A 15 4.03 -3.61 -6.21
N ARG A 16 4.22 -4.44 -7.23
CA ARG A 16 4.00 -4.03 -8.63
C ARG A 16 2.51 -4.13 -8.95
N GLN A 17 2.01 -3.13 -9.68
CA GLN A 17 0.69 -3.19 -10.29
C GLN A 17 0.60 -4.38 -11.26
N GLN A 18 -0.46 -5.16 -11.14
CA GLN A 18 -0.78 -6.28 -12.02
C GLN A 18 -1.80 -5.85 -13.09
N GLU A 19 -1.91 -6.62 -14.17
CA GLU A 19 -2.90 -6.36 -15.24
C GLU A 19 -4.35 -6.48 -14.74
N SER A 20 -4.58 -7.19 -13.64
CA SER A 20 -5.88 -7.30 -12.99
C SER A 20 -6.24 -6.12 -12.11
N ASP A 21 -5.26 -5.32 -11.69
CA ASP A 21 -5.48 -4.18 -10.79
C ASP A 21 -6.06 -3.01 -11.62
N THR A 22 -7.21 -2.48 -11.20
CA THR A 22 -7.87 -1.40 -11.95
C THR A 22 -7.14 -0.06 -11.82
N ASP A 23 -6.51 0.17 -10.66
CA ASP A 23 -5.78 1.39 -10.34
C ASP A 23 -4.69 1.14 -9.28
N ASP A 24 -3.89 2.18 -8.97
CA ASP A 24 -2.85 2.11 -7.93
C ASP A 24 -3.44 1.79 -6.55
N ARG A 25 -4.70 2.17 -6.32
CA ARG A 25 -5.42 1.87 -5.09
C ARG A 25 -5.72 0.39 -4.97
N ASP A 26 -6.24 -0.22 -6.03
CA ASP A 26 -6.53 -1.66 -6.06
C ASP A 26 -5.24 -2.48 -5.82
N THR A 27 -4.13 -2.06 -6.44
CA THR A 27 -2.80 -2.62 -6.18
C THR A 27 -2.46 -2.53 -4.69
N ALA A 28 -2.57 -1.35 -4.08
CA ALA A 28 -2.23 -1.16 -2.66
C ALA A 28 -3.14 -1.99 -1.73
N ILE A 29 -4.43 -2.11 -2.04
CA ILE A 29 -5.37 -2.93 -1.26
C ILE A 29 -4.97 -4.41 -1.33
N ARG A 30 -4.67 -4.90 -2.54
CA ARG A 30 -4.27 -6.29 -2.77
C ARG A 30 -2.96 -6.62 -2.06
N GLU A 31 -1.91 -5.81 -2.24
CA GLU A 31 -0.60 -6.03 -1.63
C GLU A 31 -0.67 -5.97 -0.09
N VAL A 32 -1.42 -5.02 0.49
CA VAL A 32 -1.63 -4.95 1.94
C VAL A 32 -2.35 -6.18 2.47
N TYR A 33 -3.29 -6.72 1.71
CA TYR A 33 -4.00 -7.94 2.07
C TYR A 33 -3.08 -9.18 1.99
N GLU A 34 -2.25 -9.27 0.95
CA GLU A 34 -1.31 -10.40 0.76
C GLU A 34 -0.20 -10.43 1.82
N GLU A 35 0.37 -9.28 2.17
CA GLU A 35 1.51 -9.21 3.10
C GLU A 35 1.11 -9.14 4.57
N VAL A 36 0.03 -8.41 4.90
CA VAL A 36 -0.36 -8.10 6.30
C VAL A 36 -1.72 -8.71 6.67
N GLY A 37 -2.54 -9.10 5.69
CA GLY A 37 -3.89 -9.64 5.94
C GLY A 37 -4.92 -8.58 6.32
N VAL A 38 -4.61 -7.29 6.13
CA VAL A 38 -5.51 -6.18 6.46
C VAL A 38 -6.32 -5.80 5.22
N SER A 39 -7.64 -5.72 5.34
CA SER A 39 -8.48 -5.22 4.25
C SER A 39 -8.64 -3.70 4.35
N LEU A 40 -8.20 -3.00 3.30
CA LEU A 40 -8.39 -1.55 3.12
C LEU A 40 -9.65 -1.23 2.31
N ALA A 41 -10.48 -2.24 2.01
CA ALA A 41 -11.74 -2.05 1.33
C ALA A 41 -12.66 -1.11 2.15
N PRO A 42 -13.46 -0.25 1.50
CA PRO A 42 -14.34 0.67 2.20
C PRO A 42 -15.39 -0.13 2.96
N THR A 43 -15.17 -0.33 4.26
CA THR A 43 -16.20 -0.84 5.16
C THR A 43 -17.19 0.29 5.35
N GLN A 44 -18.41 0.10 4.86
CA GLN A 44 -19.55 0.96 5.17
C GLN A 44 -19.87 0.79 6.66
N HIS A 45 -19.09 1.46 7.51
CA HIS A 45 -19.28 1.41 8.94
C HIS A 45 -20.38 2.41 9.30
N PRO A 46 -21.55 1.97 9.79
CA PRO A 46 -22.74 2.81 9.94
C PRO A 46 -22.56 3.97 10.93
N THR A 47 -21.50 3.96 11.74
CA THR A 47 -21.20 4.97 12.77
C THR A 47 -20.12 5.97 12.35
N ARG A 48 -19.57 5.90 11.13
CA ARG A 48 -18.63 6.93 10.62
C ARG A 48 -19.40 7.86 9.68
N PRO A 49 -19.53 9.16 10.00
CA PRO A 49 -20.33 10.06 9.18
C PRO A 49 -19.73 10.13 7.76
N ALA A 50 -20.59 10.03 6.73
CA ALA A 50 -20.20 9.93 5.31
C ALA A 50 -19.31 11.08 4.78
N LYS A 51 -19.11 12.14 5.57
CA LYS A 51 -18.29 13.32 5.25
C LYS A 51 -16.78 13.05 5.23
N ASP A 52 -16.33 11.94 5.80
CA ASP A 52 -14.95 11.47 5.75
C ASP A 52 -14.82 10.02 5.24
N ALA A 53 -15.88 9.51 4.60
CA ALA A 53 -15.92 8.20 3.95
C ALA A 53 -15.18 8.15 2.60
N ASP A 54 -14.78 9.31 2.08
CA ASP A 54 -13.74 9.39 1.07
C ASP A 54 -12.41 9.07 1.76
N THR A 55 -12.16 7.77 1.97
CA THR A 55 -10.85 7.23 2.33
C THR A 55 -9.87 7.76 1.31
N ARG A 56 -9.22 8.89 1.62
CA ARG A 56 -8.41 9.66 0.68
C ARG A 56 -7.20 8.84 0.24
N PHE A 57 -7.36 8.07 -0.82
CA PHE A 57 -6.25 7.51 -1.55
C PHE A 57 -5.66 8.64 -2.38
N VAL A 58 -4.57 9.21 -1.91
CA VAL A 58 -3.85 10.28 -2.60
C VAL A 58 -2.65 9.65 -3.28
N CYS A 59 -2.68 9.56 -4.61
CA CYS A 59 -1.49 9.19 -5.37
C CYS A 59 -0.49 10.35 -5.25
N VAL A 60 0.60 10.12 -4.51
CA VAL A 60 1.66 11.13 -4.28
C VAL A 60 2.65 11.18 -5.47
N GLY A 61 2.57 10.21 -6.38
CA GLY A 61 3.47 10.03 -7.52
C GLY A 61 4.09 8.64 -7.53
N ARG A 62 4.69 8.25 -8.65
CA ARG A 62 5.40 6.99 -8.80
C ARG A 62 6.81 7.11 -8.20
N LEU A 63 7.31 6.05 -7.58
CA LEU A 63 8.67 6.00 -7.01
C LEU A 63 9.77 5.90 -8.10
N ASP A 64 9.45 6.15 -9.37
CA ASP A 64 10.38 6.11 -10.49
C ASP A 64 11.25 7.39 -10.55
N ASP A 65 11.89 7.79 -9.44
CA ASP A 65 12.81 8.95 -9.41
C ASP A 65 13.80 8.94 -8.23
N ARG A 66 14.21 7.77 -7.74
CA ARG A 66 15.33 7.68 -6.79
C ARG A 66 16.36 6.70 -7.30
N GLN A 67 17.47 7.27 -7.79
CA GLN A 67 18.77 6.61 -7.84
C GLN A 67 18.96 5.88 -6.50
N VAL A 68 18.92 4.55 -6.54
CA VAL A 68 19.35 3.72 -5.42
C VAL A 68 20.84 4.01 -5.26
N ILE A 69 21.20 4.92 -4.36
CA ILE A 69 22.58 5.11 -3.94
C ILE A 69 22.87 3.92 -3.03
N CYS A 70 23.53 2.92 -3.62
CA CYS A 70 24.15 1.80 -2.93
C CYS A 70 25.36 2.23 -2.09
#